data_AF-A0A916WCJ0-F1
#
_entry.id   AF-A0A916WCJ0-F1
#
_cell.length_a   1.000
_cell.length_b   1.000
_cell.length_c   1.000
_cell.angle_alpha   90.00
_cell.angle_beta   90.00
_cell.angle_gamma   90.00
#
_symmetry.space_group_name_H-M   'P 1'
#
loop_
_entity.id
_entity.type
_entity.pdbx_description
1 polymer ?
#
loop_
_entity_poly.entity_id
_entity_poly.type
_entity_poly.pdbx_seq_one_letter_code
_entity_poly.pdbx_strand_id
1 'polypeptide(L)'
;MREFDYRPKPLQVGRTFQEGRTAPQLIGKKGWQITNHTLLNSHWKTGDPLIIVSPTPLYGLGIIESFLNKFVYPLRAIGLPVRYALDFEAWKYNGIGFNRFIQNLMRWNPETSIILSGDVHYASAVRSNIYIQQKHRLTVHQFTSSPIHNMSFSGIWGMLLKIIVSFKSYSRRKKKFFRSYDKGNNLQFGNITEENRNHILWYEEIKYLSPPSGKILHNQNNIGLLTITKEFIQNKLLKTKRTSTYKKVNRKRSK
;
A
#
# COMPACT_ATOMS: atom_id res chain seq x y z
N MET A 1 10.18 6.59 16.22
CA MET A 1 9.79 5.98 17.51
C MET A 1 8.27 5.79 17.48
N ARG A 2 7.79 4.59 17.81
CA ARG A 2 6.36 4.22 17.79
C ARG A 2 5.66 4.81 19.02
N GLU A 3 4.36 5.06 18.92
CA GLU A 3 3.51 5.51 20.05
C GLU A 3 2.31 4.55 20.19
N PHE A 4 1.92 4.26 21.43
CA PHE A 4 0.83 3.34 21.78
C PHE A 4 -0.23 4.08 22.60
N ASP A 5 -1.50 3.70 22.44
CA ASP A 5 -2.60 4.11 23.32
C ASP A 5 -2.99 2.93 24.24
N TYR A 6 -3.31 3.22 25.50
CA TYR A 6 -3.26 2.26 26.61
C TYR A 6 -4.56 1.44 26.85
N ARG A 7 -5.61 1.50 25.99
CA ARG A 7 -6.90 0.82 26.26
C ARG A 7 -7.58 0.20 25.01
N PRO A 8 -7.21 -1.01 24.55
CA PRO A 8 -7.56 -1.52 23.21
C PRO A 8 -8.99 -2.05 23.04
N LYS A 9 -9.63 -1.73 21.89
CA LYS A 9 -10.83 -2.43 21.34
C LYS A 9 -10.83 -2.41 19.80
N PRO A 10 -10.98 -3.55 19.10
CA PRO A 10 -11.08 -3.58 17.64
C PRO A 10 -12.54 -3.51 17.17
N LEU A 11 -12.86 -2.65 16.20
CA LEU A 11 -14.18 -2.65 15.53
C LEU A 11 -14.05 -2.37 14.03
N GLN A 12 -13.98 -3.44 13.23
CA GLN A 12 -14.35 -3.35 11.81
C GLN A 12 -15.88 -3.42 11.72
N VAL A 13 -16.53 -2.34 11.27
CA VAL A 13 -17.98 -2.35 10.97
C VAL A 13 -18.17 -2.15 9.46
N GLY A 14 -18.45 -3.24 8.75
CA GLY A 14 -18.73 -3.21 7.31
C GLY A 14 -17.54 -2.78 6.44
N ARG A 15 -17.73 -1.75 5.60
CA ARG A 15 -16.70 -1.18 4.69
C ARG A 15 -15.87 -0.06 5.33
N THR A 16 -16.24 0.35 6.53
CA THR A 16 -15.60 1.45 7.25
C THR A 16 -14.55 0.85 8.18
N PHE A 17 -13.29 1.19 7.93
CA PHE A 17 -12.25 0.98 8.93
C PHE A 17 -12.29 2.19 9.84
N GLN A 18 -13.05 2.09 10.92
CA GLN A 18 -12.82 2.97 12.04
C GLN A 18 -11.54 2.47 12.71
N GLU A 19 -10.53 3.32 12.78
CA GLU A 19 -9.49 3.12 13.76
C GLU A 19 -10.23 3.14 15.09
N GLY A 20 -10.44 1.96 15.70
CA GLY A 20 -10.65 1.92 17.13
C GLY A 20 -9.54 2.80 17.69
N ARG A 21 -9.85 3.70 18.63
CA ARG A 21 -9.00 4.84 19.06
C ARG A 21 -7.56 4.47 19.53
N THR A 22 -7.18 3.20 19.38
CA THR A 22 -6.21 2.38 20.10
C THR A 22 -5.25 1.62 19.18
N ALA A 23 -5.22 1.88 17.86
CA ALA A 23 -4.23 1.27 16.96
C ALA A 23 -2.86 1.95 17.12
N PRO A 24 -1.75 1.19 17.14
CA PRO A 24 -0.41 1.76 17.31
C PRO A 24 -0.07 2.70 16.16
N GLN A 25 0.31 3.94 16.47
CA GLN A 25 0.79 4.88 15.46
C GLN A 25 2.17 4.45 15.00
N LEU A 26 2.26 4.01 13.74
CA LEU A 26 3.51 3.54 13.13
C LEU A 26 4.62 4.58 13.22
N ILE A 27 4.25 5.86 13.09
CA ILE A 27 5.15 7.01 13.25
C ILE A 27 4.51 8.02 14.21
N GLY A 28 5.07 8.10 15.42
CA GLY A 28 4.71 9.11 16.42
C GLY A 28 5.27 10.50 16.10
N LYS A 29 4.98 11.50 16.95
CA LYS A 29 5.35 12.91 16.73
C LYS A 29 6.87 13.08 16.56
N LYS A 30 7.65 12.46 17.45
CA LYS A 30 9.13 12.49 17.38
C LYS A 30 9.64 11.83 16.10
N GLY A 31 8.99 10.77 15.64
CA GLY A 31 9.33 10.12 14.36
C GLY A 31 9.18 11.10 13.19
N TRP A 32 8.06 11.81 13.11
CA TRP A 32 7.83 12.81 12.07
C TRP A 32 8.80 14.00 12.14
N GLN A 33 9.15 14.44 13.34
CA GLN A 33 10.16 15.50 13.52
C GLN A 33 11.52 15.07 12.98
N ILE A 34 11.96 13.85 13.30
CA ILE A 34 13.20 13.29 12.77
C ILE A 34 13.14 13.20 11.24
N THR A 35 12.07 12.64 10.67
CA THR A 35 11.91 12.53 9.22
C THR A 35 11.98 13.89 8.52
N ASN A 36 11.29 14.91 9.06
CA ASN A 36 11.33 16.26 8.51
C ASN A 36 12.73 16.87 8.60
N HIS A 37 13.42 16.70 9.72
CA HIS A 37 14.78 17.20 9.90
C HIS A 37 15.77 16.51 8.95
N THR A 38 15.66 15.19 8.78
CA THR A 38 16.47 14.43 7.82
C THR A 38 16.26 14.92 6.38
N LEU A 39 15.02 15.19 5.98
CA LEU A 39 14.72 15.71 4.64
C LEU A 39 15.28 17.11 4.43
N LEU A 40 15.18 17.99 5.44
CA LEU A 40 15.74 19.34 5.37
C LEU A 40 17.28 19.32 5.27
N ASN A 41 17.92 18.44 6.04
CA ASN A 41 19.37 18.32 6.07
C ASN A 41 19.94 17.60 4.83
N SER A 42 19.12 16.90 4.03
CA SER A 42 19.58 16.25 2.80
C SER A 42 19.67 17.20 1.60
N HIS A 43 19.47 18.51 1.81
CA HIS A 43 19.39 19.55 0.78
C HIS A 43 18.31 19.28 -0.29
N TRP A 44 17.35 18.42 0.02
CA TRP A 44 16.22 18.15 -0.85
C TRP A 44 15.32 19.39 -0.93
N LYS A 45 14.85 19.73 -2.13
CA LYS A 45 13.97 20.89 -2.35
C LYS A 45 12.59 20.43 -2.79
N THR A 46 11.58 21.23 -2.46
CA THR A 46 10.23 21.05 -3.02
C THR A 46 10.29 20.99 -4.54
N GLY A 47 9.59 20.02 -5.12
CA GLY A 47 9.67 19.70 -6.54
C GLY A 47 10.69 18.61 -6.88
N ASP A 48 11.72 18.37 -6.07
CA ASP A 48 12.66 17.28 -6.34
C ASP A 48 11.97 15.91 -6.15
N PRO A 49 12.36 14.87 -6.90
CA PRO A 49 11.92 13.50 -6.65
C PRO A 49 12.23 13.07 -5.21
N LEU A 50 11.32 12.32 -4.59
CA LEU A 50 11.47 11.85 -3.21
C LEU A 50 11.33 10.33 -3.14
N ILE A 51 12.35 9.67 -2.61
CA ILE A 51 12.34 8.23 -2.31
C ILE A 51 12.17 8.04 -0.80
N ILE A 52 11.15 7.28 -0.42
CA ILE A 52 10.83 6.94 0.97
C ILE A 52 11.00 5.44 1.14
N VAL A 53 11.78 5.02 2.12
CA VAL A 53 11.92 3.60 2.48
C VAL A 53 11.04 3.32 3.69
N SER A 54 10.08 2.41 3.52
CA SER A 54 9.15 1.98 4.57
C SER A 54 9.23 0.47 4.72
N PRO A 55 9.60 -0.10 5.88
CA PRO A 55 9.70 -1.54 6.06
C PRO A 55 8.43 -2.27 5.62
N THR A 56 7.27 -1.84 6.12
CA THR A 56 5.96 -2.39 5.75
C THR A 56 5.32 -1.60 4.59
N PRO A 57 4.58 -2.26 3.67
CA PRO A 57 3.92 -1.59 2.54
C PRO A 57 2.82 -0.60 3.00
N LEU A 58 2.88 0.63 2.51
CA LEU A 58 1.83 1.65 2.68
C LEU A 58 0.53 1.24 1.95
N TYR A 59 0.69 0.64 0.77
CA TYR A 59 -0.38 0.06 -0.04
C TYR A 59 -0.30 -1.47 -0.01
N GLY A 60 -0.89 -2.08 1.02
CA GLY A 60 -1.01 -3.54 1.15
C GLY A 60 -2.07 -4.15 0.22
N LEU A 61 -1.94 -5.45 -0.07
CA LEU A 61 -2.89 -6.18 -0.91
C LEU A 61 -4.08 -6.74 -0.11
N GLY A 62 -5.22 -6.05 -0.21
CA GLY A 62 -6.51 -6.47 0.38
C GLY A 62 -7.00 -7.88 0.01
N ILE A 63 -6.42 -8.53 -1.00
CA ILE A 63 -6.77 -9.91 -1.40
C ILE A 63 -6.31 -10.92 -0.34
N ILE A 64 -5.08 -10.80 0.12
CA ILE A 64 -4.47 -11.72 1.10
C ILE A 64 -5.27 -11.67 2.39
N GLU A 65 -5.69 -10.47 2.75
CA GLU A 65 -6.41 -10.20 3.99
C GLU A 65 -7.85 -10.69 3.91
N SER A 66 -8.52 -10.46 2.78
CA SER A 66 -9.83 -11.05 2.52
C SER A 66 -9.80 -12.58 2.53
N PHE A 67 -8.67 -13.19 2.14
CA PHE A 67 -8.50 -14.63 2.20
C PHE A 67 -8.30 -15.10 3.64
N LEU A 68 -7.42 -14.45 4.40
CA LEU A 68 -7.21 -14.75 5.81
C LEU A 68 -8.53 -14.64 6.60
N ASN A 69 -9.26 -13.52 6.43
CA ASN A 69 -10.57 -13.27 7.07
C ASN A 69 -11.64 -14.29 6.70
N LYS A 70 -11.73 -14.69 5.43
CA LYS A 70 -12.82 -15.58 4.97
C LYS A 70 -12.55 -17.05 5.19
N PHE A 71 -11.29 -17.48 5.14
CA PHE A 71 -10.96 -18.90 5.09
C PHE A 71 -10.11 -19.34 6.27
N VAL A 72 -9.18 -18.51 6.73
CA VAL A 72 -8.20 -18.94 7.73
C VAL A 72 -8.71 -18.73 9.16
N TYR A 73 -9.37 -17.60 9.45
CA TYR A 73 -9.86 -17.31 10.80
C TYR A 73 -11.06 -18.14 11.26
N PRO A 74 -12.10 -18.40 10.43
CA PRO A 74 -13.18 -19.29 10.82
C PRO A 74 -12.68 -20.69 11.18
N LEU A 75 -11.63 -21.16 10.49
CA LEU A 75 -11.02 -22.46 10.75
C LEU A 75 -10.18 -22.49 12.04
N ARG A 76 -9.53 -21.37 12.38
CA ARG A 76 -8.88 -21.22 13.70
C ARG A 76 -9.91 -21.23 14.84
N ALA A 77 -11.08 -20.60 14.63
CA ALA A 77 -12.14 -20.54 15.63
C ALA A 77 -12.74 -21.92 15.96
N ILE A 78 -12.64 -22.89 15.04
CA ILE A 78 -13.04 -24.29 15.25
C ILE A 78 -11.88 -25.21 15.68
N GLY A 79 -10.75 -24.64 16.14
CA GLY A 79 -9.66 -25.40 16.77
C GLY A 79 -8.59 -25.93 15.82
N LEU A 80 -8.62 -25.62 14.52
CA LEU A 80 -7.54 -26.02 13.62
C LEU A 80 -6.28 -25.17 13.87
N PRO A 81 -5.09 -25.78 14.00
CA PRO A 81 -3.85 -25.07 14.28
C PRO A 81 -3.41 -24.26 13.06
N VAL A 82 -3.79 -22.99 13.03
CA VAL A 82 -3.32 -22.02 12.05
C VAL A 82 -2.18 -21.20 12.66
N ARG A 83 -0.97 -21.32 12.10
CA ARG A 83 0.24 -20.59 12.55
C ARG A 83 0.31 -19.12 12.10
N TYR A 84 -0.80 -18.52 11.65
CA TYR A 84 -0.81 -17.17 11.09
C TYR A 84 -1.55 -16.21 12.03
N ALA A 85 -0.84 -15.19 12.52
CA ALA A 85 -1.40 -14.04 13.22
C ALA A 85 -1.55 -12.86 12.26
N LEU A 86 -2.62 -12.08 12.42
CA LEU A 86 -2.81 -10.83 11.68
C LEU A 86 -1.82 -9.81 12.22
N ASP A 87 -0.95 -9.30 11.34
CA ASP A 87 -0.13 -8.17 11.67
C ASP A 87 -0.98 -6.88 11.59
N PHE A 88 -1.26 -6.32 12.77
CA PHE A 88 -1.97 -5.04 12.90
C PHE A 88 -1.03 -3.84 12.68
N GLU A 89 0.28 -4.05 12.46
CA GLU A 89 1.26 -3.01 12.12
C GLU A 89 1.21 -2.59 10.64
N ALA A 90 0.16 -2.99 9.91
CA ALA A 90 -0.07 -2.53 8.54
C ALA A 90 -0.71 -1.13 8.51
N TRP A 91 -0.22 -0.26 7.62
CA TRP A 91 -0.72 1.10 7.41
C TRP A 91 -2.23 1.23 7.20
N LYS A 92 -2.88 0.20 6.65
CA LYS A 92 -4.34 0.18 6.44
C LYS A 92 -5.15 0.19 7.76
N TYR A 93 -4.54 -0.26 8.87
CA TYR A 93 -5.15 -0.25 10.19
C TYR A 93 -4.82 1.01 10.99
N ASN A 94 -3.95 1.87 10.45
CA ASN A 94 -3.51 3.11 11.06
C ASN A 94 -4.00 4.32 10.23
N GLY A 95 -5.31 4.58 10.25
CA GLY A 95 -5.95 5.58 9.39
C GLY A 95 -5.45 7.01 9.64
N ILE A 96 -5.26 7.37 10.91
CA ILE A 96 -4.73 8.67 11.33
C ILE A 96 -3.28 8.83 10.89
N GLY A 97 -2.40 7.85 11.12
CA GLY A 97 -1.01 7.95 10.67
C GLY A 97 -0.88 7.89 9.16
N PHE A 98 -1.73 7.13 8.48
CA PHE A 98 -1.84 7.17 7.01
C PHE A 98 -2.19 8.58 6.53
N ASN A 99 -3.21 9.21 7.12
CA ASN A 99 -3.55 10.60 6.80
C ASN A 99 -2.37 11.54 7.06
N ARG A 100 -1.69 11.43 8.22
CA ARG A 100 -0.49 12.24 8.51
C ARG A 100 0.61 12.03 7.48
N PHE A 101 0.83 10.80 7.02
CA PHE A 101 1.78 10.51 5.95
C PHE A 101 1.40 11.27 4.68
N ILE A 102 0.14 11.19 4.25
CA ILE A 102 -0.36 11.89 3.06
C ILE A 102 -0.23 13.40 3.20
N GLN A 103 -0.57 13.97 4.36
CA GLN A 103 -0.45 15.41 4.62
C GLN A 103 1.01 15.88 4.57
N ASN A 104 1.94 15.14 5.19
CA ASN A 104 3.37 15.46 5.10
C ASN A 104 3.85 15.40 3.65
N LEU A 105 3.44 14.38 2.91
CA LEU A 105 3.84 14.22 1.51
C LEU A 105 3.30 15.33 0.61
N MET A 106 2.06 15.77 0.84
CA MET A 106 1.48 16.95 0.18
C MET A 106 2.22 18.24 0.54
N ARG A 107 2.64 18.39 1.79
CA ARG A 107 3.40 19.56 2.26
C ARG A 107 4.80 19.60 1.66
N TRP A 108 5.47 18.45 1.57
CA TRP A 108 6.78 18.35 0.90
C TRP A 108 6.63 18.67 -0.58
N ASN A 109 5.56 18.18 -1.23
CA ASN A 109 5.22 18.43 -2.62
C ASN A 109 6.34 18.03 -3.62
N PRO A 110 6.77 16.75 -3.63
CA PRO A 110 7.74 16.26 -4.62
C PRO A 110 7.11 16.17 -6.03
N GLU A 111 7.91 16.30 -7.09
CA GLU A 111 7.43 16.01 -8.46
C GLU A 111 6.98 14.55 -8.58
N THR A 112 7.73 13.63 -7.99
CA THR A 112 7.42 12.19 -7.94
C THR A 112 7.76 11.64 -6.55
N SER A 113 6.83 10.90 -5.95
CA SER A 113 7.08 10.15 -4.72
C SER A 113 7.20 8.65 -5.02
N ILE A 114 8.30 8.04 -4.58
CA ILE A 114 8.55 6.61 -4.69
C ILE A 114 8.68 6.02 -3.29
N ILE A 115 7.93 4.98 -2.99
CA ILE A 115 7.98 4.22 -1.75
C ILE A 115 8.60 2.87 -2.06
N LEU A 116 9.70 2.56 -1.39
CA LEU A 116 10.31 1.24 -1.38
C LEU A 116 9.87 0.52 -0.11
N SER A 117 9.33 -0.69 -0.26
CA SER A 117 8.88 -1.46 0.89
C SER A 117 9.21 -2.95 0.80
N GLY A 118 9.13 -3.62 1.94
CA GLY A 118 9.43 -5.04 2.09
C GLY A 118 8.58 -5.68 3.18
N ASP A 119 9.20 -6.58 3.95
CA ASP A 119 8.67 -7.26 5.14
C ASP A 119 7.44 -8.16 4.93
N VAL A 120 6.79 -8.05 3.77
CA VAL A 120 5.72 -8.94 3.34
C VAL A 120 6.25 -10.05 2.46
N HIS A 121 5.62 -11.22 2.50
CA HIS A 121 6.02 -12.41 1.73
C HIS A 121 5.67 -12.36 0.24
N TYR A 122 5.58 -11.17 -0.33
CA TYR A 122 5.14 -10.95 -1.70
C TYR A 122 5.75 -9.68 -2.29
N ALA A 123 5.75 -9.60 -3.61
CA ALA A 123 6.10 -8.40 -4.36
C ALA A 123 4.92 -7.89 -5.16
N SER A 124 4.76 -6.58 -5.15
CA SER A 124 3.71 -5.86 -5.85
C SER A 124 4.21 -4.47 -6.24
N ALA A 125 3.53 -3.88 -7.22
CA ALA A 125 3.74 -2.50 -7.60
C ALA A 125 2.40 -1.77 -7.59
N VAL A 126 2.36 -0.58 -7.00
CA VAL A 126 1.16 0.24 -6.86
C VAL A 126 1.45 1.63 -7.36
N ARG A 127 0.48 2.21 -8.07
CA ARG A 127 0.40 3.64 -8.33
C ARG A 127 -0.82 4.18 -7.59
N SER A 128 -0.64 5.27 -6.87
CA SER A 128 -1.73 6.04 -6.29
C SER A 128 -1.69 7.48 -6.80
N ASN A 129 -2.82 7.98 -7.30
CA ASN A 129 -2.99 9.39 -7.60
C ASN A 129 -3.83 10.02 -6.49
N ILE A 130 -3.32 11.05 -5.84
CA ILE A 130 -3.98 11.72 -4.72
C ILE A 130 -4.60 13.04 -5.20
N TYR A 131 -5.81 13.33 -4.72
CA TYR A 131 -6.63 14.46 -5.11
C TYR A 131 -7.14 15.21 -3.88
N ILE A 132 -7.18 16.55 -3.99
CA ILE A 132 -7.82 17.45 -3.04
C ILE A 132 -8.76 18.34 -3.83
N GLN A 133 -10.04 18.45 -3.41
CA GLN A 133 -11.05 19.22 -4.14
C GLN A 133 -11.06 18.88 -5.65
N GLN A 134 -10.92 17.60 -5.98
CA GLN A 134 -10.84 17.05 -7.34
C GLN A 134 -9.62 17.48 -8.18
N LYS A 135 -8.75 18.34 -7.67
CA LYS A 135 -7.48 18.69 -8.32
C LYS A 135 -6.46 17.62 -7.99
N HIS A 136 -5.84 17.06 -9.03
CA HIS A 136 -4.70 16.16 -8.86
C HIS A 136 -3.59 16.91 -8.11
N ARG A 137 -3.08 16.29 -7.04
CA ARG A 137 -2.04 16.89 -6.20
C ARG A 137 -0.74 16.15 -6.32
N LEU A 138 -0.77 14.81 -6.30
CA LEU A 138 0.45 14.03 -6.24
C LEU A 138 0.26 12.64 -6.84
N THR A 139 1.34 12.09 -7.39
CA THR A 139 1.43 10.66 -7.73
C THR A 139 2.44 9.96 -6.83
N VAL A 140 2.02 8.84 -6.24
CA VAL A 140 2.86 7.95 -5.43
C VAL A 140 3.04 6.63 -6.15
N HIS A 141 4.27 6.16 -6.22
CA HIS A 141 4.61 4.82 -6.70
C HIS A 141 5.14 4.00 -5.54
N GLN A 142 4.53 2.87 -5.22
CA GLN A 142 5.10 1.91 -4.27
C GLN A 142 5.63 0.69 -5.01
N PHE A 143 6.85 0.31 -4.70
CA PHE A 143 7.45 -0.94 -5.14
C PHE A 143 7.78 -1.78 -3.91
N THR A 144 7.08 -2.90 -3.79
CA THR A 144 7.28 -3.85 -2.72
C THR A 144 8.05 -5.04 -3.26
N SER A 145 9.18 -5.36 -2.63
CA SER A 145 9.98 -6.55 -2.92
C SER A 145 10.43 -7.21 -1.63
N SER A 146 10.58 -8.52 -1.64
CA SER A 146 10.94 -9.28 -0.46
C SER A 146 11.81 -10.48 -0.83
N PRO A 147 13.13 -10.40 -0.56
CA PRO A 147 14.03 -11.54 -0.59
C PRO A 147 14.12 -12.18 0.81
N ILE A 148 14.40 -13.50 0.84
CA ILE A 148 14.85 -14.31 2.00
C ILE A 148 13.76 -15.19 2.69
N HIS A 149 14.05 -16.50 2.70
CA HIS A 149 13.61 -17.60 3.58
C HIS A 149 12.19 -17.64 4.20
N ASN A 150 11.16 -17.25 3.48
CA ASN A 150 9.81 -17.69 3.85
C ASN A 150 9.15 -18.32 2.64
N MET A 151 8.94 -19.64 2.69
CA MET A 151 8.00 -20.30 1.79
C MET A 151 6.64 -19.65 2.01
N SER A 152 6.33 -18.61 1.24
CA SER A 152 5.09 -17.87 1.33
C SER A 152 3.95 -18.84 1.07
N PHE A 153 3.29 -19.23 2.15
CA PHE A 153 2.18 -20.16 2.18
C PHE A 153 2.57 -21.53 1.56
N SER A 154 3.08 -22.43 2.41
CA SER A 154 3.29 -23.84 2.08
C SER A 154 2.03 -24.66 2.40
N GLY A 155 1.94 -25.88 1.84
CA GLY A 155 0.80 -26.77 2.02
C GLY A 155 -0.48 -26.34 1.25
N ILE A 156 -1.59 -26.98 1.59
CA ILE A 156 -2.89 -26.85 0.90
C ILE A 156 -3.38 -25.39 0.93
N TRP A 157 -3.21 -24.69 2.04
CA TRP A 157 -3.62 -23.28 2.20
C TRP A 157 -2.86 -22.33 1.28
N GLY A 158 -1.57 -22.60 1.06
CA GLY A 158 -0.77 -21.80 0.15
C GLY A 158 -1.06 -22.05 -1.31
N MET A 159 -1.42 -23.28 -1.66
CA MET A 159 -1.95 -23.58 -2.99
C MET A 159 -3.30 -22.84 -3.21
N LEU A 160 -4.19 -22.85 -2.22
CA LEU A 160 -5.51 -22.22 -2.30
C LEU A 160 -5.43 -20.69 -2.36
N LEU A 161 -4.54 -20.07 -1.57
CA LEU A 161 -4.21 -18.65 -1.69
C LEU A 161 -3.65 -18.34 -3.08
N LYS A 162 -2.69 -19.13 -3.59
CA LYS A 162 -2.09 -18.93 -4.93
C LYS A 162 -3.15 -18.95 -6.02
N ILE A 163 -4.12 -19.86 -5.92
CA ILE A 163 -5.25 -19.97 -6.85
C ILE A 163 -6.14 -18.72 -6.73
N ILE A 164 -6.63 -18.37 -5.53
CA ILE A 164 -7.52 -17.22 -5.32
C ILE A 164 -6.85 -15.91 -5.73
N VAL A 165 -5.58 -15.73 -5.39
CA VAL A 165 -4.77 -14.58 -5.80
C VAL A 165 -4.64 -14.56 -7.31
N SER A 166 -4.37 -15.68 -7.98
CA SER A 166 -4.21 -15.71 -9.44
C SER A 166 -5.51 -15.32 -10.15
N PHE A 167 -6.64 -15.90 -9.74
CA PHE A 167 -7.97 -15.57 -10.28
C PHE A 167 -8.36 -14.11 -10.00
N LYS A 168 -8.19 -13.63 -8.77
CA LYS A 168 -8.54 -12.24 -8.41
C LYS A 168 -7.55 -11.21 -8.97
N SER A 169 -6.28 -11.57 -9.17
CA SER A 169 -5.29 -10.68 -9.79
C SER A 169 -5.66 -10.41 -11.25
N TYR A 170 -6.17 -11.41 -11.96
CA TYR A 170 -6.66 -11.24 -13.32
C TYR A 170 -7.84 -10.25 -13.38
N SER A 171 -8.85 -10.45 -12.53
CA SER A 171 -10.01 -9.55 -12.42
C SER A 171 -9.64 -8.12 -11.95
N ARG A 172 -8.59 -7.97 -11.11
CA ARG A 172 -8.17 -6.68 -10.56
C ARG A 172 -7.20 -5.89 -11.42
N ARG A 173 -6.68 -6.47 -12.52
CA ARG A 173 -5.68 -5.83 -13.41
C ARG A 173 -6.12 -4.47 -13.96
N LYS A 174 -7.42 -4.29 -14.19
CA LYS A 174 -8.01 -3.04 -14.70
C LYS A 174 -8.79 -2.27 -13.64
N LYS A 175 -8.93 -2.82 -12.43
CA LYS A 175 -9.79 -2.23 -11.40
C LYS A 175 -9.04 -1.11 -10.68
N LYS A 176 -9.63 0.08 -10.71
CA LYS A 176 -9.26 1.20 -9.86
C LYS A 176 -9.91 0.98 -8.50
N PHE A 177 -9.15 1.25 -7.44
CA PHE A 177 -9.67 1.29 -6.08
C PHE A 177 -9.66 2.75 -5.63
N PHE A 178 -10.67 3.11 -4.86
CA PHE A 178 -10.80 4.44 -4.31
C PHE A 178 -10.71 4.36 -2.80
N ARG A 179 -9.91 5.25 -2.23
CA ARG A 179 -9.79 5.45 -0.79
C ARG A 179 -9.94 6.93 -0.49
N SER A 180 -10.70 7.27 0.54
CA SER A 180 -10.93 8.65 0.96
C SER A 180 -10.72 8.82 2.44
N TYR A 181 -10.41 10.05 2.83
CA TYR A 181 -10.34 10.47 4.22
C TYR A 181 -11.27 11.66 4.45
N ASP A 182 -12.13 11.56 5.45
CA ASP A 182 -13.15 12.56 5.74
C ASP A 182 -12.81 13.47 6.93
N LYS A 183 -13.61 14.52 7.11
CA LYS A 183 -13.51 15.46 8.25
C LYS A 183 -13.74 14.80 9.61
N GLY A 184 -14.37 13.61 9.64
CA GLY A 184 -14.59 12.81 10.84
C GLY A 184 -13.40 11.91 11.21
N ASN A 185 -12.26 12.07 10.56
CA ASN A 185 -11.06 11.25 10.72
C ASN A 185 -11.20 9.79 10.29
N ASN A 186 -12.15 9.47 9.41
CA ASN A 186 -12.36 8.10 8.94
C ASN A 186 -11.68 7.86 7.60
N LEU A 187 -11.00 6.71 7.49
CA LEU A 187 -10.45 6.20 6.24
C LEU A 187 -11.45 5.21 5.62
N GLN A 188 -11.95 5.53 4.44
CA GLN A 188 -13.00 4.74 3.77
C GLN A 188 -12.52 4.16 2.45
N PHE A 189 -12.98 2.95 2.11
CA PHE A 189 -12.73 2.31 0.81
C PHE A 189 -14.03 2.18 0.02
N GLY A 190 -14.04 2.67 -1.21
CA GLY A 190 -15.22 2.62 -2.06
C GLY A 190 -15.33 3.83 -2.98
N ASN A 191 -16.33 3.79 -3.86
CA ASN A 191 -16.58 4.88 -4.79
C ASN A 191 -16.95 6.16 -4.03
N ILE A 192 -16.51 7.30 -4.56
CA ILE A 192 -16.86 8.61 -4.04
C ILE A 192 -18.21 9.00 -4.64
N THR A 193 -19.23 9.10 -3.80
CA THR A 193 -20.55 9.61 -4.18
C THR A 193 -20.59 11.14 -4.06
N GLU A 194 -21.55 11.78 -4.71
CA GLU A 194 -21.70 13.24 -4.62
C GLU A 194 -22.02 13.71 -3.20
N GLU A 195 -22.87 12.99 -2.47
CA GLU A 195 -23.21 13.26 -1.06
C GLU A 195 -21.98 13.32 -0.14
N ASN A 196 -21.01 12.44 -0.38
CA ASN A 196 -19.82 12.35 0.47
C ASN A 196 -18.74 13.36 0.06
N ARG A 197 -18.84 14.02 -1.10
CA ARG A 197 -17.77 14.94 -1.59
C ARG A 197 -17.48 16.08 -0.64
N ASN A 198 -18.50 16.70 -0.05
CA ASN A 198 -18.34 17.91 0.78
C ASN A 198 -17.65 17.62 2.14
N HIS A 199 -17.57 16.34 2.50
CA HIS A 199 -17.01 15.87 3.75
C HIS A 199 -15.61 15.25 3.58
N ILE A 200 -15.15 15.05 2.34
CA ILE A 200 -13.84 14.46 2.03
C ILE A 200 -12.75 15.53 2.02
N LEU A 201 -11.69 15.31 2.80
CA LEU A 201 -10.49 16.15 2.82
C LEU A 201 -9.57 15.83 1.64
N TRP A 202 -9.35 14.55 1.39
CA TRP A 202 -8.62 14.06 0.24
C TRP A 202 -9.10 12.66 -0.14
N TYR A 203 -8.87 12.30 -1.39
CA TYR A 203 -9.06 10.94 -1.86
C TYR A 203 -7.94 10.52 -2.79
N GLU A 204 -7.83 9.22 -3.02
CA GLU A 204 -6.86 8.67 -3.95
C GLU A 204 -7.45 7.58 -4.84
N GLU A 205 -6.95 7.55 -6.06
CA GLU A 205 -7.17 6.47 -7.02
C GLU A 205 -5.95 5.53 -6.99
N ILE A 206 -6.15 4.33 -6.47
CA ILE A 206 -5.14 3.29 -6.33
C ILE A 206 -5.27 2.30 -7.49
N LYS A 207 -4.16 2.07 -8.18
CA LYS A 207 -4.05 1.09 -9.25
C LYS A 207 -2.85 0.17 -9.01
N TYR A 208 -3.12 -1.12 -8.98
CA TYR A 208 -2.06 -2.12 -8.99
C TYR A 208 -1.46 -2.25 -10.38
N LEU A 209 -0.14 -2.18 -10.45
CA LEU A 209 0.62 -2.28 -11.69
C LEU A 209 0.91 -3.76 -11.96
N SER A 210 0.61 -4.22 -13.17
CA SER A 210 0.91 -5.57 -13.62
C SER A 210 1.97 -5.53 -14.74
N PRO A 211 2.97 -6.43 -14.73
CA PRO A 211 3.80 -6.69 -15.90
C PRO A 211 2.94 -7.24 -17.06
N PRO A 212 3.50 -7.33 -18.29
CA PRO A 212 2.78 -7.86 -19.46
C PRO A 212 2.15 -9.24 -19.22
N SER A 213 2.80 -10.09 -18.42
CA SER A 213 2.30 -11.40 -17.97
C SER A 213 1.03 -11.34 -17.11
N GLY A 214 0.58 -10.15 -16.70
CA GLY A 214 -0.70 -9.91 -16.04
C GLY A 214 -0.74 -10.20 -14.53
N LYS A 215 0.32 -10.76 -13.94
CA LYS A 215 0.37 -11.08 -12.51
C LYS A 215 0.65 -9.83 -11.67
N ILE A 216 -0.32 -9.39 -10.87
CA ILE A 216 -0.18 -8.26 -9.94
C ILE A 216 0.67 -8.63 -8.72
N LEU A 217 0.64 -9.90 -8.33
CA LEU A 217 1.35 -10.43 -7.18
C LEU A 217 2.39 -11.46 -7.57
N HIS A 218 3.58 -11.32 -6.97
CA HIS A 218 4.65 -12.31 -7.06
C HIS A 218 5.01 -12.78 -5.65
N ASN A 219 4.77 -14.05 -5.38
CA ASN A 219 5.02 -14.69 -4.08
C ASN A 219 6.30 -15.55 -4.07
N GLN A 220 7.13 -15.40 -5.09
CA GLN A 220 8.44 -16.04 -5.18
C GLN A 220 9.49 -15.08 -4.64
N ASN A 221 10.54 -15.59 -4.02
CA ASN A 221 11.69 -14.80 -3.59
C ASN A 221 12.17 -13.90 -4.72
N ASN A 222 12.32 -12.62 -4.42
CA ASN A 222 12.70 -11.63 -5.42
C ASN A 222 13.46 -10.47 -4.75
N ILE A 223 14.37 -9.89 -5.52
CA ILE A 223 14.98 -8.59 -5.22
C ILE A 223 14.44 -7.60 -6.25
N GLY A 224 13.91 -6.46 -5.81
CA GLY A 224 13.48 -5.40 -6.72
C GLY A 224 14.67 -4.55 -7.16
N LEU A 225 14.96 -4.50 -8.46
CA LEU A 225 15.89 -3.55 -9.06
C LEU A 225 15.06 -2.39 -9.64
N LEU A 226 15.09 -1.23 -8.96
CA LEU A 226 14.44 -0.02 -9.44
C LEU A 226 15.40 0.77 -10.34
N THR A 227 14.98 1.03 -11.57
CA THR A 227 15.66 1.92 -12.52
C THR A 227 14.77 3.13 -12.77
N ILE A 228 15.32 4.32 -12.53
CA ILE A 228 14.64 5.60 -12.70
C ILE A 228 15.41 6.38 -13.76
N THR A 229 14.71 6.80 -14.81
CA THR A 229 15.23 7.70 -15.84
C THR A 229 14.24 8.84 -16.04
N LYS A 230 14.60 9.85 -16.84
CA LYS A 230 13.67 10.91 -17.25
C LYS A 230 12.44 10.37 -17.99
N GLU A 231 12.54 9.17 -18.56
CA GLU A 231 11.52 8.61 -19.44
C GLU A 231 10.65 7.55 -18.79
N PHE A 232 11.21 6.83 -17.81
CA PHE A 232 10.53 5.69 -17.19
C PHE A 232 10.96 5.43 -15.74
N ILE A 233 10.05 4.78 -15.02
CA ILE A 233 10.31 4.12 -13.75
C ILE A 233 10.05 2.64 -13.97
N GLN A 234 11.07 1.81 -13.75
CA GLN A 234 10.99 0.36 -13.97
C GLN A 234 11.43 -0.37 -12.70
N ASN A 235 10.56 -1.24 -12.17
CA ASN A 235 10.93 -2.16 -11.10
C ASN A 235 11.13 -3.57 -11.66
N LYS A 236 12.37 -4.00 -11.86
CA LYS A 236 12.69 -5.34 -12.33
C LYS A 236 12.82 -6.29 -11.13
N LEU A 237 11.90 -7.25 -11.03
CA LEU A 237 12.01 -8.32 -10.03
C LEU A 237 13.07 -9.33 -10.46
N LEU A 238 14.24 -9.26 -9.85
CA LEU A 238 15.32 -10.22 -9.97
C LEU A 238 14.95 -11.47 -9.18
N LYS A 239 14.63 -12.53 -9.91
CA LYS A 239 14.52 -13.88 -9.36
C LYS A 239 15.84 -14.57 -9.63
N THR A 240 16.20 -15.56 -8.83
CA THR A 240 17.42 -16.36 -9.02
C THR A 240 17.56 -16.99 -10.42
N LYS A 241 16.55 -16.94 -11.32
CA LYS A 241 16.69 -17.27 -12.78
C LYS A 241 15.81 -16.49 -13.80
N ARG A 242 15.04 -15.43 -13.50
CA ARG A 242 14.17 -14.73 -14.52
C ARG A 242 13.95 -13.23 -14.27
N THR A 243 14.02 -12.42 -15.35
CA THR A 243 13.79 -10.96 -15.42
C THR A 243 12.34 -10.63 -15.84
N SER A 244 11.69 -9.63 -15.23
CA SER A 244 10.42 -9.05 -15.69
C SER A 244 10.56 -7.56 -16.05
N THR A 245 10.02 -7.14 -17.20
CA THR A 245 10.13 -5.77 -17.77
C THR A 245 8.75 -5.12 -17.91
N TYR A 246 8.64 -3.80 -17.72
CA TYR A 246 7.39 -3.03 -17.71
C TYR A 246 7.43 -2.01 -18.86
N LYS A 247 6.39 -1.96 -19.72
CA LYS A 247 6.30 -1.00 -20.84
C LYS A 247 5.49 0.25 -20.45
N LYS A 248 5.86 1.39 -21.05
CA LYS A 248 5.24 2.71 -20.91
C LYS A 248 3.85 2.76 -21.57
N VAL A 249 2.91 3.48 -20.96
CA VAL A 249 1.65 3.90 -21.59
C VAL A 249 1.81 5.36 -22.02
N ASN A 250 1.76 5.62 -23.32
CA ASN A 250 1.87 6.95 -23.89
C ASN A 250 0.65 7.81 -23.53
N ARG A 251 0.88 9.03 -23.04
CA ARG A 251 -0.14 10.07 -22.97
C ARG A 251 -0.43 10.53 -24.41
N LYS A 252 -1.66 10.34 -24.88
CA LYS A 252 -2.15 11.09 -26.05
C LYS A 252 -2.14 12.57 -25.67
N ARG A 253 -1.40 13.39 -26.42
CA ARG A 253 -1.61 14.85 -26.45
C ARG A 253 -2.94 15.08 -27.17
N SER A 254 -3.87 15.76 -26.53
CA SER A 254 -5.00 16.38 -27.22
C SER A 254 -4.43 17.47 -28.13
N LYS A 255 -4.77 17.40 -29.42
CA LYS A 255 -4.78 18.58 -30.29
C LYS A 255 -6.01 19.40 -29.95
#